data_AF-A0ABD0QQW7-F1
#
_entry.id   AF-A0ABD0QQW7-F1
#
_cell.length_a   1.000
_cell.length_b   1.000
_cell.length_c   1.000
_cell.angle_alpha   90.00
_cell.angle_beta   90.00
_cell.angle_gamma   90.00
#
_symmetry.space_group_name_H-M   'P 1'
#
loop_
_entity.id
_entity.type
_entity.pdbx_description
1 polymer ?
#
loop_
_entity_poly.entity_id
_entity_poly.type
_entity_poly.pdbx_seq_one_letter_code
_entity_poly.pdbx_strand_id
1 'polypeptide(L)' 'FVTVQSTNSLNISWGRPLNMSLVSHYFLLSYSNTTLNCSQNYSSLMGLSAGVQYNITVRTVGAMGYFSSPRGLTAYT' A
#
# COMPACT_ATOMS: atom_id res chain seq x y z
N PHE A 1 -9.28 3.79 -0.45
CA PHE A 1 -7.89 4.28 -0.39
C PHE A 1 -7.94 5.76 -0.26
N VAL A 2 -6.99 6.34 0.45
CA VAL A 2 -6.74 7.77 0.44
C VAL A 2 -5.27 7.92 0.06
N THR A 3 -5.02 8.70 -0.99
CA THR A 3 -3.67 8.97 -1.49
C THR A 3 -3.46 10.47 -1.56
N VAL A 4 -2.41 10.93 -0.90
CA VAL A 4 -1.95 12.32 -0.90
C VAL A 4 -0.64 12.36 -1.66
N GLN A 5 -0.63 13.08 -2.77
CA GLN A 5 0.53 13.20 -3.66
C GLN A 5 1.22 14.55 -3.45
N SER A 6 2.54 14.53 -3.52
CA SER A 6 3.42 15.69 -3.56
C SER A 6 4.41 15.51 -4.71
N THR A 7 5.19 16.53 -5.04
CA THR A 7 6.15 16.48 -6.16
C THR A 7 7.17 15.34 -6.10
N ASN A 8 7.46 14.82 -4.91
CA ASN A 8 8.47 13.77 -4.72
C ASN A 8 8.06 12.68 -3.73
N SER A 9 6.79 12.67 -3.31
CA SER A 9 6.30 11.72 -2.32
C SER A 9 4.82 11.41 -2.50
N LEU A 10 4.44 10.20 -2.09
CA LEU A 10 3.08 9.71 -2.09
C LEU A 10 2.77 9.11 -0.73
N ASN A 11 1.86 9.75 0.00
CA ASN A 11 1.30 9.20 1.23
C ASN A 11 0.04 8.42 0.90
N ILE A 12 0.02 7.17 1.33
CA ILE A 12 -1.01 6.22 0.95
C ILE A 12 -1.59 5.65 2.23
N SER A 13 -2.91 5.61 2.31
CA SER A 13 -3.61 4.93 3.38
C SER A 13 -4.77 4.10 2.83
N TRP A 14 -5.03 2.99 3.47
CA TRP A 14 -6.07 2.04 3.10
C TRP A 14 -6.93 1.68 4.30
N GLY A 15 -8.13 1.17 4.02
CA GLY A 15 -9.02 0.69 5.07
C GLY A 15 -8.51 -0.63 5.63
N ARG A 16 -8.75 -0.86 6.92
CA ARG A 16 -8.54 -2.18 7.53
C ARG A 16 -9.48 -3.21 6.88
N PRO A 17 -9.00 -4.44 6.61
CA PRO A 17 -9.87 -5.52 6.23
C PRO A 17 -10.82 -5.87 7.39
N LEU A 18 -12.11 -5.99 7.08
CA LEU A 18 -13.10 -6.49 8.04
C LEU A 18 -12.74 -7.93 8.46
N ASN A 19 -12.92 -8.25 9.74
CA ASN A 19 -12.65 -9.56 10.35
C ASN A 19 -11.17 -9.99 10.47
N MET A 20 -10.19 -9.11 10.21
CA MET A 20 -8.77 -9.43 10.42
C MET A 20 -8.21 -8.93 11.77
N SER A 21 -9.02 -8.34 12.63
CA SER A 21 -8.62 -7.82 13.95
C SER A 21 -8.07 -8.89 14.90
N LEU A 22 -8.50 -10.14 14.71
CA LEU A 22 -8.21 -11.28 15.60
C LEU A 22 -6.97 -12.09 15.16
N VAL A 23 -6.36 -11.76 14.03
CA VAL A 23 -5.28 -12.55 13.44
C VAL A 23 -4.09 -11.62 13.16
N SER A 24 -2.87 -12.05 13.50
CA SER A 24 -1.66 -11.33 13.11
C SER A 24 -1.64 -11.17 11.59
N HIS A 25 -1.52 -9.94 11.11
CA HIS A 25 -1.49 -9.63 9.69
C HIS A 25 -0.53 -8.50 9.41
N TYR A 26 -0.07 -8.44 8.17
CA TYR A 26 0.70 -7.33 7.65
C TYR A 26 0.23 -7.01 6.24
N PHE A 27 0.60 -5.83 5.76
CA PHE A 27 0.28 -5.34 4.43
C PHE A 27 1.53 -5.38 3.57
N LEU A 28 1.38 -5.90 2.36
CA LEU A 28 2.38 -5.84 1.31
C LEU A 28 1.97 -4.74 0.34
N LEU A 29 2.77 -3.68 0.30
CA LEU A 29 2.61 -2.58 -0.62
C LEU A 29 3.65 -2.73 -1.72
N SER A 30 3.23 -2.91 -2.97
CA SER A 30 4.11 -3.01 -4.12
C SER A 30 3.88 -1.86 -5.08
N TYR A 31 4.94 -1.13 -5.45
CA TYR A 31 4.92 0.01 -6.36
C TYR A 31 6.19 -0.02 -7.23
N SER A 32 6.06 0.20 -8.54
CA SER A 32 7.20 0.26 -9.49
C SER A 32 8.34 -0.73 -9.19
N ASN A 33 8.02 -2.03 -9.10
CA ASN A 33 8.93 -3.14 -8.77
C ASN A 33 9.51 -3.16 -7.34
N THR A 34 9.18 -2.20 -6.50
CA THR A 34 9.52 -2.20 -5.07
C THR A 34 8.38 -2.83 -4.28
N THR A 35 8.71 -3.55 -3.21
CA THR A 35 7.71 -4.09 -2.28
C THR A 35 8.11 -3.69 -0.86
N LEU A 36 7.13 -3.19 -0.10
CA LEU A 36 7.27 -2.72 1.26
C LEU A 36 6.32 -3.52 2.16
N ASN A 37 6.83 -3.89 3.33
CA ASN A 37 6.05 -4.58 4.35
C ASN A 37 5.60 -3.54 5.37
N CYS A 38 4.30 -3.28 5.43
CA CYS A 38 3.69 -2.32 6.34
C CYS A 38 2.87 -3.08 7.38
N SER A 39 3.14 -2.86 8.67
CA SER A 39 2.27 -3.36 9.75
C SER A 39 1.04 -2.47 9.98
N GLN A 40 1.09 -1.24 9.47
CA GLN A 40 0.04 -0.23 9.60
C GLN A 40 -0.74 -0.06 8.30
N ASN A 41 -1.89 0.61 8.38
CA ASN A 41 -2.75 0.85 7.21
C ASN A 41 -2.33 2.07 6.37
N TYR A 42 -1.10 2.53 6.55
CA TYR A 42 -0.54 3.66 5.82
C TYR A 42 0.93 3.43 5.52
N SER A 43 1.40 4.07 4.46
CA SER A 43 2.79 4.10 4.06
C SER A 43 3.11 5.38 3.31
N SER A 44 4.34 5.86 3.47
CA SER A 44 4.87 7.03 2.79
C SER A 44 5.95 6.60 1.80
N LEU A 45 5.66 6.78 0.52
CA LEU A 45 6.62 6.63 -0.56
C LEU A 45 7.37 7.94 -0.71
N MET A 46 8.71 7.91 -0.61
CA MET A 46 9.57 9.07 -0.80
C MET A 46 10.54 8.82 -1.95
N GLY A 47 11.06 9.89 -2.55
CA GLY A 47 12.01 9.80 -3.65
C GLY A 47 11.36 9.46 -4.99
N LEU A 48 10.10 9.87 -5.17
CA LEU A 48 9.39 9.72 -6.43
C LEU A 48 9.71 10.88 -7.39
N SER A 49 9.56 10.61 -8.68
CA SER A 49 9.73 11.61 -9.73
C SER A 49 8.39 12.26 -10.06
N ALA A 50 8.37 13.60 -10.12
CA ALA A 50 7.21 14.35 -10.58
C ALA A 50 6.89 14.00 -12.04
N GLY A 51 5.60 13.98 -12.38
CA GLY A 51 5.06 13.63 -13.69
C GLY A 51 5.06 12.13 -14.00
N VAL A 52 5.42 11.27 -13.05
CA VAL A 52 5.50 9.81 -13.27
C VAL A 52 4.28 9.10 -12.68
N GLN A 53 3.70 8.18 -13.46
CA GLN A 53 2.64 7.32 -12.99
C GLN A 53 3.21 6.18 -12.16
N TYR A 54 2.77 6.07 -10.91
CA TYR A 54 3.09 4.97 -10.02
C TYR A 54 1.86 4.07 -9.86
N ASN A 55 2.03 2.79 -10.19
CA ASN A 55 1.01 1.78 -9.93
C ASN A 55 1.28 1.14 -8.57
N ILE A 56 0.45 1.45 -7.59
CA ILE A 56 0.55 0.94 -6.24
C ILE A 56 -0.45 -0.20 -6.06
N THR A 57 0.00 -1.32 -5.52
CA THR A 57 -0.84 -2.44 -5.15
C THR A 57 -0.64 -2.78 -3.69
N VAL A 58 -1.73 -2.90 -2.95
CA VAL A 58 -1.71 -3.27 -1.53
C VAL A 58 -2.39 -4.63 -1.39
N ARG A 59 -1.73 -5.55 -0.69
CA ARG A 59 -2.23 -6.89 -0.40
C ARG A 59 -2.16 -7.11 1.09
N THR A 60 -3.17 -7.73 1.67
CA THR A 60 -3.10 -8.10 3.10
C THR A 60 -2.65 -9.55 3.20
N VAL A 61 -1.68 -9.81 4.06
CA VAL A 61 -1.19 -11.15 4.36
C VAL A 61 -1.53 -11.49 5.80
N GLY A 62 -2.32 -12.54 5.98
CA GLY A 62 -2.64 -13.08 7.30
C GLY A 62 -1.53 -13.99 7.85
N ALA A 63 -1.60 -14.30 9.14
CA ALA A 63 -0.64 -15.15 9.86
C ALA A 63 -0.41 -16.52 9.22
N MET A 64 -1.45 -17.08 8.59
CA MET A 64 -1.42 -18.38 7.92
C MET A 64 -0.95 -18.29 6.46
N GLY A 65 -0.40 -17.15 6.03
CA GLY A 65 0.03 -16.93 4.64
C GLY A 65 -1.12 -16.69 3.67
N TYR A 66 -2.34 -16.48 4.15
CA TYR A 66 -3.48 -16.16 3.29
C TYR A 66 -3.39 -14.73 2.77
N PHE A 67 -3.54 -14.60 1.45
CA PHE A 67 -3.60 -13.32 0.77
C PHE A 67 -5.05 -12.87 0.60
N SER A 68 -5.36 -11.66 1.03
CA SER A 68 -6.63 -11.01 0.68
C SER A 68 -6.61 -10.50 -0.75
N SER A 69 -7.77 -10.05 -1.26
CA SER A 69 -7.88 -9.46 -2.59
C SER A 69 -6.88 -8.30 -2.75
N PRO A 70 -5.99 -8.35 -3.75
CA PRO A 70 -5.05 -7.28 -4.00
C PRO A 70 -5.84 -6.06 -4.43
N ARG A 71 -5.57 -4.94 -3.79
CA ARG A 71 -6.27 -3.69 -4.08
C ARG A 71 -5.25 -2.72 -4.66
N GLY A 72 -5.45 -2.35 -5.92
CA GLY A 72 -4.57 -1.46 -6.68
C GLY A 72 -5.09 -0.03 -6.74
N LEU A 73 -4.18 0.93 -6.89
CA LEU A 73 -4.46 2.32 -7.19
C LEU A 73 -3.31 2.91 -8.02
N THR A 74 -3.66 3.70 -9.03
CA THR A 74 -2.71 4.46 -9.83
C THR A 74 -2.69 5.90 -9.35
N ALA A 75 -1.49 6.43 -9.10
CA ALA A 75 -1.29 7.81 -8.69
C ALA A 75 -0.21 8.46 -9.54
N TYR A 76 -0.28 9.78 -9.69
CA TYR A 76 0.71 10.59 -10.40
C TYR A 76 1.35 11.52 -9.39
N THR A 77 2.69 11.55 -9.34
CA THR A 77 3.42 12.60 -8.61
C THR A 77 3.67 13.81 -9.47
#